data_AF-A0A932T3H8-F1
#
_entry.id   AF-A0A932T3H8-F1
#
_cell.length_a   1.000
_cell.length_b   1.000
_cell.length_c   1.000
_cell.angle_alpha   90.00
_cell.angle_beta   90.00
_cell.angle_gamma   90.00
#
_symmetry.space_group_name_H-M   'P 1'
#
loop_
_entity.id
_entity.type
_entity.pdbx_description
1 polymer ?
#
loop_
_entity_poly.entity_id
_entity_poly.type
_entity_poly.pdbx_seq_one_letter_code
_entity_poly.pdbx_strand_id
1 'polypeptide(L)' 'PGTGTPEPGGFTSHQVLQLVRGLAGLNIVGGDLVEVAPAYDHGQIMAILAANLVFEILSVLALNRRGAVR' A
#
# COMPACT_ATOMS: atom_id res chain seq x y z
N PRO A 1 8.98 -9.90 -6.50
CA PRO A 1 9.87 -9.77 -5.33
C PRO A 1 10.80 -8.55 -5.49
N GLY A 2 11.02 -7.78 -4.43
CA GLY A 2 11.74 -6.51 -4.47
C GLY A 2 11.95 -5.91 -3.08
N THR A 3 12.35 -6.75 -2.11
CA THR A 3 12.60 -6.40 -0.70
C THR A 3 13.87 -7.11 -0.23
N GLY A 4 14.54 -6.59 0.81
CA GLY A 4 15.77 -7.16 1.35
C GLY A 4 15.60 -8.50 2.08
N THR A 5 14.39 -8.78 2.58
CA THR A 5 14.09 -9.99 3.37
C THR A 5 12.80 -10.66 2.88
N PRO A 6 12.85 -11.39 1.74
CA PRO A 6 11.65 -12.03 1.19
C PRO A 6 11.22 -13.25 2.02
N GLU A 7 9.94 -13.31 2.36
CA GLU A 7 9.33 -14.45 3.07
C GLU A 7 8.23 -15.12 2.23
N PRO A 8 8.13 -16.47 2.21
CA PRO A 8 7.11 -17.19 1.45
C PRO A 8 5.73 -17.12 2.11
N GLY A 9 4.66 -17.32 1.32
CA GLY A 9 3.28 -17.39 1.82
C GLY A 9 2.63 -16.04 2.13
N GLY A 10 3.21 -14.94 1.66
CA GLY A 10 2.67 -13.59 1.84
C GLY A 10 1.40 -13.30 1.03
N PHE A 11 0.88 -12.08 1.21
CA PHE A 11 -0.30 -11.59 0.50
C PHE A 11 -0.04 -11.37 -0.99
N THR A 12 -1.08 -11.58 -1.79
CA THR A 12 -1.11 -11.12 -3.19
C THR A 12 -1.32 -9.61 -3.25
N SER A 13 -0.89 -8.96 -4.34
CA SER A 13 -1.09 -7.52 -4.55
C SER A 13 -2.56 -7.09 -4.41
N HIS A 14 -3.49 -7.92 -4.91
CA HIS A 14 -4.92 -7.68 -4.80
C HIS A 14 -5.39 -7.65 -3.33
N GLN A 15 -4.95 -8.61 -2.52
CA GLN A 15 -5.32 -8.67 -1.10
C GLN A 15 -4.82 -7.45 -0.34
N VAL A 16 -3.57 -7.02 -0.56
CA VAL A 16 -3.01 -5.84 0.12
C VAL A 16 -3.77 -4.56 -0.28
N LEU A 17 -4.10 -4.39 -1.56
CA LEU A 17 -4.89 -3.24 -2.03
C LEU A 17 -6.28 -3.20 -1.37
N GLN A 18 -6.95 -4.35 -1.25
CA GLN A 18 -8.24 -4.44 -0.56
C GLN A 18 -8.13 -4.10 0.94
N LEU A 19 -7.07 -4.58 1.60
CA LEU A 19 -6.82 -4.28 3.01
C LEU A 19 -6.63 -2.77 3.23
N VAL A 20 -5.82 -2.10 2.40
CA VAL A 20 -5.60 -0.65 2.51
C VAL A 20 -6.90 0.12 2.27
N ARG A 21 -7.67 -0.23 1.23
CA ARG A 21 -8.97 0.40 0.96
C ARG A 21 -9.97 0.23 2.11
N GLY A 22 -9.93 -0.92 2.79
CA GLY A 22 -10.75 -1.21 3.95
C GLY A 22 -10.47 -0.32 5.17
N LEU A 23 -9.38 0.47 5.17
CA LEU A 23 -9.06 1.43 6.23
C LEU A 23 -9.86 2.75 6.12
N ALA A 24 -10.63 2.94 5.05
CA ALA A 24 -11.52 4.09 4.92
C ALA A 24 -12.52 4.16 6.10
N GLY A 25 -12.74 5.37 6.62
CA GLY A 25 -13.56 5.63 7.80
C GLY A 25 -12.83 5.54 9.15
N LEU A 26 -11.61 4.98 9.19
CA LEU A 26 -10.79 4.96 10.40
C LEU A 26 -10.07 6.30 10.62
N ASN A 27 -9.69 6.58 11.87
CA ASN A 27 -8.89 7.76 12.21
C ASN A 27 -7.41 7.55 11.86
N ILE A 28 -7.08 7.53 10.57
CA ILE A 28 -5.71 7.42 10.07
C ILE A 28 -5.10 8.83 9.95
N VAL A 29 -3.98 9.08 10.65
CA VAL A 29 -3.29 10.38 10.66
C VAL A 29 -2.11 10.45 9.68
N GLY A 30 -1.67 9.31 9.16
CA GLY A 30 -0.56 9.17 8.22
C GLY A 30 -0.23 7.69 7.96
N GLY A 31 0.71 7.45 7.04
CA GLY A 31 1.23 6.12 6.74
C GLY A 31 2.53 6.21 5.95
N ASP A 32 3.35 5.17 6.04
CA ASP A 32 4.58 5.01 5.29
C ASP A 32 4.55 3.75 4.43
N LEU A 33 5.45 3.69 3.45
CA LEU A 33 5.71 2.51 2.66
C LEU A 33 7.21 2.29 2.61
N VAL A 34 7.65 1.16 3.15
CA VAL A 34 9.06 0.82 3.36
C VAL A 34 9.45 -0.46 2.63
N GLU A 35 10.73 -0.80 2.68
CA GLU A 35 11.28 -2.08 2.20
C GLU A 35 11.16 -2.35 0.69
N VAL A 36 10.94 -1.30 -0.11
CA VAL A 36 11.15 -1.37 -1.56
C VAL A 36 12.64 -1.34 -1.84
N ALA A 37 13.18 -2.43 -2.39
CA ALA A 37 14.57 -2.58 -2.75
C ALA A 37 14.71 -2.70 -4.29
N PRO A 38 14.98 -1.60 -5.01
CA PRO A 38 15.03 -1.58 -6.47
C PRO A 38 16.03 -2.57 -7.07
N ALA A 39 17.14 -2.84 -6.38
CA ALA A 39 18.16 -3.80 -6.81
C ALA A 39 17.62 -5.25 -6.91
N TYR A 40 16.56 -5.58 -6.16
CA TYR A 40 15.92 -6.89 -6.19
C TYR A 40 14.62 -6.90 -6.99
N ASP A 41 14.16 -5.75 -7.48
CA ASP A 41 12.87 -5.60 -8.18
C ASP A 41 13.00 -5.90 -9.67
N HIS A 42 12.50 -7.06 -10.08
CA HIS A 42 12.53 -7.49 -11.47
C HIS A 42 11.33 -6.91 -12.22
N GLY A 43 11.59 -6.11 -13.26
CA GLY A 43 10.54 -5.50 -14.08
C GLY A 43 9.75 -4.40 -13.38
N GLN A 44 10.28 -3.83 -12.29
CA GLN A 44 9.68 -2.71 -11.54
C GLN A 44 8.32 -3.04 -10.92
N ILE A 45 7.99 -4.32 -10.76
CA ILE A 45 6.67 -4.76 -10.30
C ILE A 45 6.46 -4.32 -8.85
N MET A 46 7.49 -4.43 -7.99
CA MET A 46 7.39 -3.99 -6.61
C MET A 46 7.27 -2.46 -6.52
N ALA A 47 8.04 -1.72 -7.32
CA ALA A 47 7.96 -0.26 -7.38
C ALA A 47 6.59 0.25 -7.86
N ILE A 48 5.98 -0.41 -8.86
CA ILE A 48 4.63 -0.08 -9.33
C ILE A 48 3.58 -0.41 -8.26
N LEU A 49 3.68 -1.57 -7.60
CA LEU A 49 2.80 -1.91 -6.49
C LEU A 49 2.91 -0.89 -5.35
N ALA A 50 4.14 -0.52 -5.00
CA ALA A 50 4.46 0.48 -4.00
C ALA A 50 3.80 1.84 -4.30
N ALA A 51 3.98 2.34 -5.52
CA ALA A 51 3.35 3.60 -5.95
C ALA A 51 1.82 3.54 -5.83
N ASN A 52 1.19 2.43 -6.25
CA ASN A 52 -0.25 2.24 -6.11
C ASN A 52 -0.69 2.19 -4.63
N LEU A 53 0.05 1.51 -3.76
CA LEU A 53 -0.27 1.46 -2.32
C LEU A 53 -0.22 2.86 -1.67
N VAL A 54 0.80 3.66 -2.00
CA VAL A 54 0.87 5.05 -1.52
C VAL A 54 -0.32 5.86 -2.03
N PHE A 55 -0.73 5.69 -3.29
CA PHE A 55 -1.92 6.33 -3.83
C PHE A 55 -3.20 5.92 -3.10
N GLU A 56 -3.36 4.64 -2.75
CA GLU A 56 -4.51 4.15 -1.97
C GLU A 56 -4.51 4.73 -0.54
N ILE A 57 -3.35 4.81 0.12
CA ILE A 57 -3.22 5.45 1.43
C ILE A 57 -3.64 6.92 1.35
N LEU A 58 -3.17 7.66 0.34
CA LEU A 58 -3.56 9.05 0.11
C LEU A 58 -5.07 9.17 -0.15
N SER A 59 -5.65 8.23 -0.88
CA SER A 59 -7.09 8.20 -1.16
C SER A 59 -7.92 7.98 0.11
N VAL A 60 -7.50 7.05 0.99
CA VAL A 60 -8.13 6.84 2.31
C VAL A 60 -8.05 8.11 3.16
N LEU A 61 -6.87 8.72 3.27
CA LEU A 61 -6.70 9.98 4.01
C LEU A 61 -7.58 11.10 3.45
N ALA A 62 -7.70 11.20 2.12
CA ALA A 62 -8.54 12.20 1.48
C ALA A 62 -10.04 11.96 1.72
N LEU A 63 -10.51 10.71 1.66
CA LEU A 63 -11.90 10.35 1.95
C LEU A 63 -12.26 10.65 3.40
N ASN A 64 -11.38 10.31 4.34
CA ASN A 64 -11.58 10.54 5.77
C ASN A 64 -11.64 12.04 6.09
N ARG A 65 -10.78 12.86 5.45
CA ARG A 65 -10.83 14.33 5.59
C ARG A 65 -12.10 14.96 5.04
N ARG A 66 -12.67 14.40 3.96
CA ARG A 66 -13.95 14.91 3.41
C ARG A 66 -15.15 14.55 4.28
N GLY A 67 -14.99 13.69 5.29
CA GLY A 67 -16.12 13.13 6.03
C GLY A 67 -17.04 12.28 5.13
N ALA A 68 -16.52 11.79 4.00
CA ALA A 68 -17.29 11.12 2.97
C ALA A 68 -17.65 9.67 3.32
N VAL A 69 -17.08 9.14 4.41
CA VAL A 69 -17.48 7.86 5.00
C VAL A 69 -18.41 8.18 6.16
N ARG A 70 -19.70 8.37 5.83
CA ARG A 70 -20.82 8.36 6.77
C ARG A 70 -21.66 7.13 6.47
#